data_AF-A0A2G1LXX5-F1
#
_entry.id   AF-A0A2G1LXX5-F1
#
_cell.length_a   1.000
_cell.length_b   1.000
_cell.length_c   1.000
_cell.angle_alpha   90.00
_cell.angle_beta   90.00
_cell.angle_gamma   90.00
#
_symmetry.space_group_name_H-M   'P 1'
#
loop_
_entity.id
_entity.type
_entity.pdbx_description
1 polymer ?
#
loop_
_entity_poly.entity_id
_entity_poly.type
_entity_poly.pdbx_seq_one_letter_code
_entity_poly.pdbx_strand_id
1 'polypeptide(L)'
;MSNPTDPAVLHLRAKRWVPYDDKIIIRGVDLTGAALKAQVRLYPDAPGDPLISLEQTVPLAQGLSVSVADDDGVPVSTIRMLINETTIEQLLPFASNGTEPGAEIKLSWDMLITVVGMRKARWFAGNFIIVPGSTQI
;
A
#
# COMPACT_ATOMS: atom_id res chain seq x y z
N MET A 1 2.10 13.01 20.58
CA MET A 1 2.87 11.89 19.98
C MET A 1 3.83 12.47 18.95
N SER A 2 5.01 11.90 18.77
CA SER A 2 5.93 12.26 17.68
C SER A 2 5.74 11.29 16.52
N ASN A 3 6.07 11.70 15.30
CA ASN A 3 6.09 10.79 14.16
C ASN A 3 7.07 9.64 14.38
N PRO A 4 6.85 8.46 13.76
CA PRO A 4 7.87 7.43 13.70
C PRO A 4 9.14 7.99 13.05
N THR A 5 10.30 7.76 13.67
CA THR A 5 11.61 8.11 13.13
C THR A 5 12.04 7.14 12.03
N ASP A 6 11.64 5.87 12.16
CA ASP A 6 11.82 4.82 11.17
C ASP A 6 10.46 4.22 10.78
N PRO A 7 10.20 3.97 9.49
CA PRO A 7 8.95 3.35 9.06
C PRO A 7 8.88 1.89 9.52
N ALA A 8 7.67 1.43 9.84
CA ALA A 8 7.43 0.01 10.06
C ALA A 8 7.62 -0.78 8.75
N VAL A 9 8.33 -1.89 8.83
CA VAL A 9 8.51 -2.77 7.67
C VAL A 9 7.26 -3.63 7.48
N LEU A 10 6.63 -3.51 6.31
CA LEU A 10 5.44 -4.25 5.93
C LEU A 10 5.58 -4.74 4.49
N HIS A 11 5.58 -6.06 4.28
CA HIS A 11 5.59 -6.66 2.95
C HIS A 11 4.17 -7.00 2.52
N LEU A 12 3.72 -6.41 1.41
CA LEU A 12 2.40 -6.64 0.83
C LEU A 12 2.49 -7.80 -0.16
N ARG A 13 1.47 -8.66 -0.20
CA ARG A 13 1.44 -9.83 -1.08
C ARG A 13 0.17 -9.82 -1.93
N ALA A 14 0.28 -9.34 -3.15
CA ALA A 14 -0.79 -9.31 -4.13
C ALA A 14 -0.82 -10.59 -4.95
N LYS A 15 -2.02 -11.12 -5.18
CA LYS A 15 -2.23 -12.21 -6.13
C LYS A 15 -2.43 -11.60 -7.52
N ARG A 16 -1.97 -12.33 -8.53
CA ARG A 16 -1.95 -11.85 -9.92
C ARG A 16 -3.32 -11.56 -10.53
N TRP A 17 -4.30 -12.43 -10.28
CA TRP A 17 -5.58 -12.50 -11.01
C TRP A 17 -6.79 -12.20 -10.12
N VAL A 18 -6.58 -11.40 -9.08
CA VAL A 18 -7.65 -10.88 -8.21
C VAL A 18 -7.22 -9.51 -7.68
N PRO A 19 -8.18 -8.65 -7.29
CA PRO A 19 -7.86 -7.39 -6.62
C PRO A 19 -7.04 -7.59 -5.34
N TYR A 20 -6.13 -6.66 -5.06
CA TYR A 20 -5.51 -6.58 -3.75
C TYR A 20 -6.40 -5.77 -2.82
N ASP A 21 -6.85 -6.37 -1.73
CA ASP A 21 -7.70 -5.73 -0.73
C ASP A 21 -7.22 -6.13 0.67
N ASP A 22 -6.53 -5.23 1.34
CA ASP A 22 -5.95 -5.50 2.66
C ASP A 22 -6.08 -4.30 3.60
N LYS A 23 -5.90 -4.55 4.90
CA LYS A 23 -6.11 -3.59 5.98
C LYS A 23 -4.90 -3.50 6.90
N ILE A 24 -4.48 -2.27 7.17
CA ILE A 24 -3.49 -1.94 8.20
C ILE A 24 -4.24 -1.34 9.38
N ILE A 25 -4.12 -1.96 10.56
CA ILE A 25 -4.78 -1.53 11.79
C ILE A 25 -3.75 -0.83 12.68
N ILE A 26 -4.06 0.40 13.11
CA ILE A 26 -3.22 1.22 13.97
C ILE A 26 -4.02 1.58 15.21
N ARG A 27 -3.56 1.10 16.37
CA ARG A 27 -4.17 1.38 17.68
C ARG A 27 -3.50 2.59 18.34
N GLY A 28 -4.29 3.42 19.00
CA GLY A 28 -3.83 4.59 19.74
C GLY A 28 -3.55 5.82 18.88
N VAL A 29 -3.87 5.78 17.58
CA VAL A 29 -3.71 6.92 16.67
C VAL A 29 -5.02 7.16 15.95
N ASP A 30 -5.53 8.38 16.05
CA ASP A 30 -6.66 8.85 15.26
C ASP A 30 -6.17 9.42 13.92
N LEU A 31 -6.58 8.79 12.82
CA LEU A 31 -6.26 9.20 11.45
C LEU A 31 -7.40 10.00 10.80
N THR A 32 -8.38 10.48 11.57
CA THR A 32 -9.43 11.35 11.06
C THR A 32 -8.84 12.60 10.41
N GLY A 33 -9.16 12.81 9.13
CA GLY A 33 -8.63 13.92 8.33
C GLY A 33 -7.16 13.82 7.96
N ALA A 34 -6.47 12.72 8.27
CA ALA A 34 -5.09 12.51 7.84
C ALA A 34 -5.03 12.40 6.31
N ALA A 35 -3.95 12.91 5.72
CA ALA A 35 -3.64 12.75 4.30
C ALA A 35 -2.71 11.54 4.09
N LEU A 36 -3.12 10.64 3.20
CA LEU A 36 -2.38 9.41 2.89
C LEU A 36 -1.96 9.38 1.41
N LYS A 37 -0.74 8.90 1.16
CA LYS A 37 -0.25 8.57 -0.18
C LYS A 37 0.66 7.36 -0.13
N ALA A 38 0.47 6.42 -1.04
CA ALA A 38 1.35 5.26 -1.19
C ALA A 38 1.76 5.09 -2.66
N GLN A 39 2.99 4.63 -2.87
CA GLN A 39 3.48 4.34 -4.22
C GLN A 39 4.15 2.97 -4.27
N VAL A 40 3.99 2.31 -5.41
CA VAL A 40 4.76 1.11 -5.77
C VAL A 40 5.70 1.49 -6.91
N ARG A 41 6.97 1.12 -6.79
CA ARG A 41 8.05 1.43 -7.74
C ARG A 41 8.90 0.20 -8.00
N LEU A 42 9.66 0.21 -9.09
CA LEU A 42 10.53 -0.90 -9.45
C LEU A 42 11.57 -1.20 -8.36
N TYR A 43 12.17 -0.16 -7.79
CA TYR A 43 13.07 -0.19 -6.64
C TYR A 43 12.94 1.13 -5.86
N PRO A 44 13.47 1.23 -4.62
CA PRO A 44 13.45 2.48 -3.86
C PRO A 44 14.06 3.64 -4.66
N ASP A 45 13.39 4.79 -4.69
CA ASP A 45 13.81 5.99 -5.44
C ASP A 45 13.98 5.79 -6.97
N ALA A 46 13.35 4.77 -7.56
CA ALA A 46 13.37 4.58 -9.02
C ALA A 46 12.86 5.85 -9.74
N PRO A 47 13.60 6.35 -10.76
CA PRO A 47 13.24 7.56 -11.49
C PRO A 47 11.99 7.36 -12.34
N GLY A 48 11.35 8.47 -12.71
CA GLY A 48 10.12 8.47 -13.51
C GLY A 48 8.84 8.26 -12.68
N ASP A 49 7.76 7.92 -13.37
CA ASP A 49 6.45 7.71 -12.76
C ASP A 49 6.41 6.41 -11.94
N PRO A 50 5.67 6.39 -10.82
CA PRO A 50 5.47 5.15 -10.06
C PRO A 50 4.67 4.14 -10.88
N LEU A 51 4.89 2.85 -10.62
CA LEU A 51 4.13 1.76 -11.23
C LEU A 51 2.68 1.75 -10.74
N ILE A 52 2.47 2.09 -9.46
CA ILE A 52 1.15 2.33 -8.88
C ILE A 52 1.26 3.58 -8.00
N SER A 53 0.33 4.52 -8.13
CA SER A 53 0.14 5.63 -7.20
C SER A 53 -1.25 5.54 -6.57
N LEU A 54 -1.30 5.39 -5.25
CA LEU A 54 -2.53 5.34 -4.48
C LEU A 54 -2.69 6.63 -3.70
N GLU A 55 -3.79 7.32 -3.97
CA GLU A 55 -4.25 8.47 -3.21
C GLU A 55 -5.39 8.06 -2.28
N GLN A 56 -5.72 8.95 -1.35
CA GLN A 56 -6.88 8.75 -0.49
C GLN A 56 -8.19 8.82 -1.27
N THR A 57 -9.11 7.92 -0.95
CA THR A 57 -10.37 7.74 -1.67
C THR A 57 -11.47 7.23 -0.75
N VAL A 58 -12.69 7.11 -1.29
CA VAL A 58 -13.82 6.49 -0.61
C VAL A 58 -13.63 4.98 -0.47
N PRO A 59 -14.21 4.33 0.54
CA PRO A 59 -14.15 2.87 0.67
C PRO A 59 -14.63 2.18 -0.61
N LEU A 60 -14.00 1.03 -0.94
CA LEU A 60 -14.29 0.20 -2.14
C LEU A 60 -13.83 0.80 -3.49
N ALA A 61 -13.30 2.01 -3.53
CA ALA A 61 -12.58 2.52 -4.69
C ALA A 61 -11.08 2.20 -4.59
N GLN A 62 -10.41 2.01 -5.74
CA GLN A 62 -8.96 1.84 -5.77
C GLN A 62 -8.27 3.04 -5.13
N GLY A 63 -7.40 2.77 -4.16
CA GLY A 63 -6.71 3.78 -3.36
C GLY A 63 -6.64 3.39 -1.90
N LEU A 64 -6.49 4.41 -1.06
CA LEU A 64 -6.40 4.29 0.39
C LEU A 64 -7.67 4.85 1.03
N SER A 65 -8.35 4.10 1.88
CA SER A 65 -9.47 4.61 2.68
C SER A 65 -9.19 4.43 4.16
N VAL A 66 -9.67 5.37 4.97
CA VAL A 66 -9.47 5.38 6.42
C VAL A 66 -10.82 5.28 7.10
N SER A 67 -10.89 4.45 8.13
CA SER A 67 -11.98 4.42 9.10
C SER A 67 -11.37 4.46 10.50
N VAL A 68 -12.03 5.13 11.43
CA VAL A 68 -11.61 5.23 12.83
C VAL A 68 -12.77 4.77 13.70
N ALA A 69 -12.48 3.91 14.65
CA ALA A 69 -13.40 3.47 15.68
C ALA A 69 -12.81 3.76 17.06
N ASP A 70 -13.65 3.87 18.08
CA ASP A 70 -13.23 3.86 19.47
C ASP A 70 -13.29 2.43 20.00
N ASP A 71 -12.22 1.98 20.65
CA ASP A 71 -12.13 0.69 21.34
C ASP A 71 -11.71 0.96 22.78
N ASP A 72 -12.69 0.99 23.69
CA ASP A 72 -12.54 1.33 25.11
C ASP A 72 -11.79 2.66 25.37
N GLY A 73 -12.16 3.73 24.66
CA GLY A 73 -11.53 5.05 24.78
C GLY A 73 -10.19 5.18 24.06
N VAL A 74 -9.77 4.16 23.29
CA VAL A 74 -8.57 4.18 22.45
C VAL A 74 -8.98 4.24 20.98
N PRO A 75 -8.52 5.25 20.21
CA PRO A 75 -8.82 5.29 18.78
C PRO A 75 -8.10 4.16 18.03
N VAL A 76 -8.85 3.45 17.20
CA VAL A 76 -8.36 2.41 16.30
C VAL A 76 -8.61 2.82 14.86
N SER A 77 -7.55 3.20 14.17
CA SER A 77 -7.59 3.56 12.76
C SER A 77 -7.33 2.34 11.89
N THR A 78 -8.18 2.12 10.89
CA THR A 78 -8.00 1.10 9.85
C THR A 78 -7.78 1.79 8.52
N ILE A 79 -6.60 1.59 7.94
CA ILE A 79 -6.29 1.98 6.57
C ILE A 79 -6.57 0.76 5.68
N ARG A 80 -7.52 0.87 4.77
CA ARG A 80 -7.75 -0.14 3.73
C ARG A 80 -7.03 0.28 2.46
N MET A 81 -6.28 -0.64 1.87
CA MET A 81 -5.64 -0.49 0.58
C MET A 81 -6.36 -1.39 -0.43
N LEU A 82 -6.93 -0.77 -1.46
CA LEU A 82 -7.56 -1.48 -2.57
C LEU A 82 -6.82 -1.16 -3.88
N ILE A 83 -6.42 -2.20 -4.60
CA ILE A 83 -5.81 -2.11 -5.94
C ILE A 83 -6.59 -3.04 -6.84
N ASN A 84 -7.16 -2.50 -7.92
CA ASN A 84 -7.93 -3.27 -8.87
C ASN A 84 -7.05 -4.31 -9.54
N GLU A 85 -7.68 -5.44 -9.89
CA GLU A 85 -7.05 -6.51 -10.66
C GLU A 85 -6.39 -5.99 -11.94
N THR A 86 -7.11 -5.18 -12.71
CA THR A 86 -6.58 -4.60 -13.96
C THR A 86 -5.32 -3.76 -13.76
N THR A 87 -5.19 -3.07 -12.62
CA THR A 87 -3.95 -2.34 -12.27
C THR A 87 -2.81 -3.30 -11.96
N ILE A 88 -3.07 -4.43 -11.31
CA ILE A 88 -2.06 -5.47 -11.05
C ILE A 88 -1.64 -6.17 -12.35
N GLU A 89 -2.60 -6.47 -13.23
CA GLU A 89 -2.35 -7.10 -14.52
C GLU A 89 -1.54 -6.22 -15.48
N GLN A 90 -1.77 -4.90 -15.46
CA GLN A 90 -0.98 -3.94 -16.25
C GLN A 90 0.51 -3.93 -15.87
N LEU A 91 0.87 -4.48 -14.71
CA LEU A 91 2.25 -4.69 -14.30
C LEU A 91 2.86 -5.93 -14.94
N LEU A 92 2.15 -6.65 -15.81
CA LEU A 92 2.57 -7.93 -16.40
C LEU A 92 2.63 -7.92 -17.94
N PRO A 93 3.48 -8.79 -18.50
CA PRO A 93 4.75 -9.22 -17.91
C PRO A 93 5.66 -8.00 -17.90
N PHE A 94 6.31 -7.64 -16.78
CA PHE A 94 7.45 -6.73 -16.88
C PHE A 94 8.55 -7.44 -17.68
N ALA A 95 8.52 -7.30 -19.00
CA ALA A 95 9.45 -7.90 -19.95
C ALA A 95 10.91 -7.42 -19.72
N SER A 96 11.09 -6.40 -18.88
CA SER A 96 12.35 -5.76 -18.54
C SER A 96 12.95 -6.17 -17.19
N ASN A 97 12.26 -6.97 -16.36
CA ASN A 97 12.73 -7.30 -15.00
C ASN A 97 13.40 -8.67 -14.86
N GLY A 98 13.55 -9.43 -15.96
CA GLY A 98 14.19 -10.75 -15.95
C GLY A 98 13.49 -11.78 -15.05
N THR A 99 12.21 -11.59 -14.73
CA THR A 99 11.46 -12.51 -13.85
C THR A 99 10.99 -13.71 -14.67
N GLU A 100 11.43 -14.91 -14.28
CA GLU A 100 11.05 -16.16 -14.93
C GLU A 100 9.55 -16.47 -14.73
N PRO A 101 8.89 -17.17 -15.67
CA PRO A 101 7.56 -17.71 -15.45
C PRO A 101 7.49 -18.51 -14.15
N GLY A 102 6.52 -18.19 -13.29
CA GLY A 102 6.37 -18.83 -11.97
C GLY A 102 7.19 -18.21 -10.84
N ALA A 103 7.98 -17.16 -11.07
CA ALA A 103 8.63 -16.42 -10.01
C ALA A 103 7.74 -15.30 -9.43
N GLU A 104 8.00 -14.94 -8.17
CA GLU A 104 7.44 -13.74 -7.55
C GLU A 104 8.06 -12.48 -8.16
N ILE A 105 7.23 -11.45 -8.34
CA ILE A 105 7.72 -10.12 -8.69
C ILE A 105 7.83 -9.32 -7.40
N LYS A 106 9.01 -8.78 -7.11
CA LYS A 106 9.26 -7.94 -5.94
C LYS A 106 9.48 -6.50 -6.38
N LEU A 107 8.57 -5.63 -5.96
CA LEU A 107 8.62 -4.19 -6.16
C LEU A 107 8.82 -3.51 -4.81
N SER A 108 9.28 -2.26 -4.82
CA SER A 108 9.37 -1.44 -3.60
C SER A 108 8.05 -0.70 -3.38
N TRP A 109 7.65 -0.53 -2.13
CA TRP A 109 6.56 0.38 -1.79
C TRP A 109 6.83 1.13 -0.48
N ASP A 110 6.19 2.29 -0.35
CA ASP A 110 6.09 3.02 0.92
C ASP A 110 4.74 3.74 1.04
N MET A 111 4.43 4.16 2.26
CA MET A 111 3.28 5.00 2.57
C MET A 111 3.70 6.20 3.42
N LEU A 112 3.31 7.37 2.94
CA LEU A 112 3.40 8.62 3.67
C LEU A 112 2.06 8.92 4.32
N ILE A 113 2.10 9.28 5.60
CA ILE A 113 0.93 9.73 6.35
C ILE A 113 1.23 11.10 6.94
N THR A 114 0.29 12.03 6.78
CA THR A 114 0.28 13.33 7.44
C THR A 114 -0.95 13.40 8.32
N VAL A 115 -0.77 13.11 9.61
CA VAL A 115 -1.84 13.25 10.62
C VAL A 115 -2.09 14.73 10.86
N VAL A 116 -3.35 15.10 11.14
CA VAL A 116 -3.72 16.48 11.45
C VAL A 116 -2.87 17.03 12.60
N GLY A 117 -2.22 18.17 12.39
CA GLY A 117 -1.33 18.77 13.39
C GLY A 117 0.06 18.14 13.51
N MET A 118 0.38 17.11 12.71
CA MET A 118 1.70 16.47 12.68
C MET A 118 2.42 16.72 11.35
N ARG A 119 3.74 16.52 11.34
CA ARG A 119 4.52 16.57 10.10
C ARG A 119 4.21 15.34 9.24
N LYS A 120 4.44 15.44 7.94
CA LYS A 120 4.47 14.26 7.05
C LYS A 120 5.61 13.33 7.47
N ALA A 121 5.34 12.03 7.53
CA ALA A 121 6.36 11.01 7.73
C ALA A 121 6.07 9.78 6.88
N ARG A 122 7.09 8.94 6.67
CA ARG A 122 6.94 7.59 6.12
C ARG A 122 6.60 6.66 7.27
N TRP A 123 5.42 6.05 7.23
CA TRP A 123 4.92 5.19 8.31
C TRP A 123 5.14 3.72 8.01
N PHE A 124 5.00 3.34 6.73
CA PHE A 124 5.20 1.97 6.26
C PHE A 124 6.12 1.95 5.06
N ALA A 125 6.92 0.89 4.95
CA ALA A 125 7.74 0.61 3.78
C ALA A 125 8.00 -0.89 3.64
N GLY A 126 8.31 -1.35 2.44
CA GLY A 126 8.74 -2.71 2.23
C GLY A 126 8.63 -3.14 0.79
N ASN A 127 8.31 -4.42 0.59
CA ASN A 127 8.15 -4.99 -0.74
C ASN A 127 6.66 -5.13 -1.06
N PHE A 128 6.25 -4.76 -2.27
CA PHE A 128 5.00 -5.16 -2.87
C PHE A 128 5.28 -6.37 -3.76
N ILE A 129 4.77 -7.52 -3.34
CA ILE A 129 5.10 -8.82 -3.93
C ILE A 129 3.91 -9.30 -4.74
N ILE A 130 4.07 -9.44 -6.04
CA ILE A 130 3.05 -10.07 -6.91
C ILE A 130 3.38 -11.56 -7.00
N VAL A 131 2.50 -12.37 -6.41
CA VAL A 131 2.64 -13.82 -6.32
C VAL A 131 2.07 -14.46 -7.60
N PRO A 132 2.78 -15.42 -8.22
CA PRO A 132 2.26 -16.17 -9.35
C PRO A 132 1.02 -16.99 -8.95
N GLY A 133 0.19 -17.30 -9.93
CA GLY A 133 -0.97 -18.18 -9.77
C GLY A 133 -1.16 -19.04 -11.02
N SER A 134 -1.86 -20.16 -10.86
CA SER A 134 -2.12 -21.12 -11.95
C SER A 134 -3.41 -20.82 -12.72
N THR A 135 -4.37 -20.15 -12.09
CA THR A 135 -5.63 -19.74 -12.72
C THR A 135 -5.42 -18.43 -13.46
N GLN A 136 -5.82 -18.33 -14.72
CA GLN A 136 -5.87 -17.10 -15.51
C GLN A 136 -7.30 -16.95 -16.06
N ILE A 137 -7.82 -15.72 -16.10
CA ILE A 137 -9.14 -15.39 -16.64
C ILE A 137 -9.04 -14.32 -17.73
#